data_AF-A0A2S5LDI2-F1
#
_entry.id   AF-A0A2S5LDI2-F1
#
_cell.length_a   1.000
_cell.length_b   1.000
_cell.length_c   1.000
_cell.angle_alpha   90.00
_cell.angle_beta   90.00
_cell.angle_gamma   90.00
#
_symmetry.space_group_name_H-M   'P 1'
#
loop_
_entity.id
_entity.type
_entity.pdbx_description
1 polymer ?
#
loop_
_entity_poly.entity_id
_entity_poly.type
_entity_poly.pdbx_seq_one_letter_code
_entity_poly.pdbx_strand_id
1 'polypeptide(L)'
;ERMTERLTDEATKLGLVGIYAEPVTTHTFSQRNDERAGMPTCAILLGAAPETSHSKDLPVPTAGQRQSFLLTFRFLEAGRACEIVAPPAYRDVMTTTYGRLGVGVSLRESGTPTETRSMTSVMVNPWGYGRIRFEMIGSNASIELSQAVSDVSGLGARAVQLSAHVDDPGLPLLVESARRQGFFYCGLAPAFSEGRDLLLMQHVSEPLDVTELQLFTDQTKELAAFIERDRQSAQSLR
;
A
#
# COMPACT_ATOMS: atom_id res chain seq x y z
N GLU A 1 -2.74 27.12 -5.46
CA GLU A 1 -3.36 26.77 -6.75
C GLU A 1 -2.32 26.64 -7.87
N ARG A 2 -1.53 27.68 -8.21
CA ARG A 2 -0.50 27.59 -9.27
C ARG A 2 0.63 26.56 -9.08
N MET A 3 0.93 26.13 -7.85
CA MET A 3 2.05 25.21 -7.58
C MET A 3 1.78 23.79 -8.09
N THR A 4 0.59 23.24 -7.83
CA THR A 4 0.20 21.88 -8.25
C THR A 4 0.17 21.73 -9.77
N GLU A 5 -0.36 22.75 -10.46
CA GLU A 5 -0.34 22.82 -11.93
C GLU A 5 1.10 22.83 -12.47
N ARG A 6 1.95 23.70 -11.92
CA ARG A 6 3.36 23.77 -12.34
C ARG A 6 4.13 22.49 -12.09
N LEU A 7 3.91 21.84 -10.94
CA LEU A 7 4.50 20.53 -10.67
C LEU A 7 4.03 19.48 -11.69
N THR A 8 2.76 19.52 -12.10
CA THR A 8 2.23 18.62 -13.13
C THR A 8 2.88 18.88 -14.49
N ASP A 9 3.00 20.13 -14.89
CA ASP A 9 3.65 20.51 -16.15
C ASP A 9 5.11 20.05 -16.19
N GLU A 10 5.87 20.29 -15.11
CA GLU A 10 7.26 19.87 -15.03
C GLU A 10 7.41 18.34 -14.97
N ALA A 11 6.56 17.65 -14.21
CA ALA A 11 6.57 16.18 -14.16
C ALA A 11 6.32 15.56 -15.55
N THR A 12 5.43 16.17 -16.34
CA THR A 12 5.15 15.74 -17.72
C THR A 12 6.37 15.97 -18.62
N LYS A 13 7.03 17.13 -18.52
CA LYS A 13 8.25 17.43 -19.30
C LYS A 13 9.40 16.50 -18.97
N LEU A 14 9.49 16.05 -17.72
CA LEU A 14 10.51 15.11 -17.26
C LEU A 14 10.20 13.66 -17.64
N GLY A 15 9.06 13.38 -18.28
CA GLY A 15 8.67 12.03 -18.68
C GLY A 15 8.35 11.13 -17.48
N LEU A 16 7.86 11.70 -16.38
CA LEU A 16 7.43 10.93 -15.22
C LEU A 16 6.10 10.22 -15.50
N VAL A 17 5.85 9.10 -14.82
CA VAL A 17 4.63 8.28 -15.03
C VAL A 17 3.41 8.88 -14.32
N GLY A 18 3.62 9.48 -13.15
CA GLY A 18 2.55 9.95 -12.29
C GLY A 18 3.04 10.83 -11.16
N ILE A 19 2.08 11.38 -10.42
CA ILE A 19 2.30 12.18 -9.21
C ILE A 19 1.67 11.42 -8.05
N TYR A 20 2.39 11.35 -6.93
CA TYR A 20 1.89 10.76 -5.70
C TYR A 20 2.07 11.70 -4.52
N ALA A 21 1.28 11.49 -3.48
CA ALA A 21 1.46 12.11 -2.18
C ALA A 21 1.12 11.12 -1.07
N GLU A 22 1.64 11.40 0.12
CA GLU A 22 1.39 10.60 1.33
C GLU A 22 0.73 11.46 2.43
N PRO A 23 -0.53 11.90 2.25
CA PRO A 23 -1.16 12.78 3.23
C PRO A 23 -1.40 12.04 4.55
N VAL A 24 -1.13 12.73 5.66
CA VAL A 24 -1.41 12.23 7.02
C VAL A 24 -2.91 12.02 7.26
N THR A 25 -3.21 11.17 8.23
CA THR A 25 -4.59 10.87 8.68
C THR A 25 -4.96 11.58 9.99
N THR A 26 -4.10 12.44 10.52
CA THR A 26 -4.40 13.28 11.71
C THR A 26 -5.26 14.50 11.37
N HIS A 27 -5.39 14.84 10.08
CA HIS A 27 -6.26 15.90 9.58
C HIS A 27 -6.55 15.70 8.09
N THR A 28 -7.58 16.36 7.55
CA THR A 28 -7.98 16.23 6.13
C THR A 28 -7.43 17.30 5.19
N PHE A 29 -6.56 18.22 5.65
CA PHE A 29 -6.14 19.38 4.85
C PHE A 29 -5.42 19.01 3.54
N SER A 30 -4.38 18.18 3.60
CA SER A 30 -3.66 17.73 2.40
C SER A 30 -4.51 16.78 1.55
N GLN A 31 -5.32 15.93 2.18
CA GLN A 31 -6.22 15.01 1.48
C GLN A 31 -7.22 15.75 0.57
N ARG A 32 -7.73 16.91 1.01
CA ARG A 32 -8.60 17.78 0.19
C ARG A 32 -7.89 18.33 -1.05
N ASN A 33 -6.61 18.65 -0.92
CA ASN A 33 -5.82 19.15 -2.04
C ASN A 33 -5.56 18.04 -3.07
N ASP A 34 -5.25 16.84 -2.59
CA ASP A 34 -5.03 15.66 -3.44
C ASP A 34 -6.31 15.28 -4.21
N GLU A 35 -7.46 15.28 -3.54
CA GLU A 35 -8.76 15.03 -4.18
C GLU A 35 -9.04 16.06 -5.29
N ARG A 36 -8.83 17.35 -5.01
CA ARG A 36 -8.98 18.42 -6.01
C ARG A 36 -7.99 18.29 -7.17
N ALA A 37 -6.82 17.71 -6.93
CA ALA A 37 -5.80 17.43 -7.94
C ALA A 37 -6.07 16.14 -8.73
N GLY A 38 -7.19 15.45 -8.47
CA GLY A 38 -7.55 14.19 -9.12
C GLY A 38 -6.66 13.02 -8.72
N MET A 39 -6.15 13.04 -7.49
CA MET A 39 -5.28 11.99 -6.94
C MET A 39 -6.07 11.14 -5.94
N PRO A 40 -6.86 10.14 -6.39
CA PRO A 40 -7.61 9.27 -5.49
C PRO A 40 -6.68 8.49 -4.56
N THR A 41 -7.22 8.10 -3.40
CA THR A 41 -6.50 7.21 -2.47
C THR A 41 -6.38 5.80 -3.05
N CYS A 42 -5.16 5.30 -3.11
CA CYS A 42 -4.78 3.97 -3.60
C CYS A 42 -4.40 3.01 -2.47
N ALA A 43 -3.90 3.55 -1.36
CA ALA A 43 -3.55 2.76 -0.17
C ALA A 43 -3.76 3.55 1.12
N ILE A 44 -3.88 2.83 2.23
CA ILE A 44 -3.87 3.37 3.60
C ILE A 44 -2.81 2.61 4.39
N LEU A 45 -1.69 3.26 4.64
CA LEU A 45 -0.53 2.71 5.34
C LEU A 45 -0.72 2.88 6.85
N LEU A 46 -1.26 1.87 7.52
CA LEU A 46 -1.56 1.96 8.95
C LEU A 46 -0.28 1.89 9.79
N GLY A 47 -0.11 2.85 10.71
CA GLY A 47 0.97 2.84 11.70
C GLY A 47 2.39 2.96 11.11
N ALA A 48 2.55 3.58 9.95
CA ALA A 48 3.85 3.65 9.27
C ALA A 48 4.88 4.56 9.96
N ALA A 49 4.47 5.45 10.88
CA ALA A 49 5.39 6.28 11.66
C ALA A 49 5.04 6.28 13.16
N PRO A 50 6.00 6.52 14.06
CA PRO A 50 5.74 6.75 15.48
C PRO A 50 4.75 7.89 15.70
N GLU A 51 4.01 7.82 16.80
CA GLU A 51 3.10 8.90 17.23
C GLU A 51 3.82 10.27 17.30
N THR A 52 5.08 10.26 17.76
CA THR A 52 5.95 11.42 17.93
C THR A 52 6.46 12.02 16.61
N SER A 53 6.13 11.41 15.47
CA SER A 53 6.52 11.89 14.14
C SER A 53 5.63 13.05 13.68
N HIS A 54 5.71 14.20 14.34
CA HIS A 54 4.96 15.41 13.94
C HIS A 54 5.89 16.63 13.89
N SER A 55 5.49 17.66 13.14
CA SER A 55 6.21 18.93 13.13
C SER A 55 6.24 19.51 14.54
N LYS A 56 7.43 19.85 15.04
CA LYS A 56 7.62 20.42 16.39
C LYS A 56 6.86 21.73 16.59
N ASP A 57 6.56 22.42 15.49
CA ASP A 57 5.95 23.75 15.49
C ASP A 57 4.42 23.73 15.36
N LEU A 58 3.82 22.54 15.18
CA LEU A 58 2.36 22.37 15.13
C LEU A 58 1.92 21.41 16.24
N PRO A 59 1.22 21.89 17.30
CA PRO A 59 0.55 21.00 18.24
C PRO A 59 -0.62 20.32 17.52
N VAL A 60 -0.34 19.19 16.86
CA VAL A 60 -1.37 18.33 16.28
C VAL A 60 -1.77 17.33 17.35
N PRO A 61 -3.07 17.25 17.72
CA PRO A 61 -3.55 16.20 18.60
C PRO A 61 -3.18 14.83 18.02
N THR A 62 -2.48 14.01 18.80
CA THR A 62 -2.18 12.63 18.44
C THR A 62 -3.22 11.70 19.04
N ALA A 63 -3.50 10.57 18.38
CA ALA A 63 -4.50 9.60 18.82
C ALA A 63 -3.93 8.54 19.79
N GLY A 64 -2.77 8.79 20.43
CA GLY A 64 -2.13 7.79 21.29
C GLY A 64 -1.62 6.54 20.55
N GLN A 65 -1.50 6.63 19.22
CA GLN A 65 -1.15 5.52 18.35
C GLN A 65 -0.17 5.93 17.24
N ARG A 66 0.49 4.94 16.63
CA ARG A 66 1.33 5.16 15.45
C ARG A 66 0.53 5.86 14.35
N GLN A 67 1.20 6.77 13.65
CA GLN A 67 0.58 7.57 12.59
C GLN A 67 0.40 6.76 11.31
N SER A 68 -0.74 6.99 10.66
CA SER A 68 -1.09 6.40 9.38
C SER A 68 -1.10 7.45 8.27
N PHE A 69 -0.81 7.01 7.05
CA PHE A 69 -0.79 7.87 5.86
C PHE A 69 -1.67 7.26 4.78
N LEU A 70 -2.25 8.10 3.94
CA LEU A 70 -2.78 7.61 2.66
C LEU A 70 -1.64 7.54 1.65
N LEU A 71 -1.82 6.78 0.59
CA LEU A 71 -1.10 6.93 -0.66
C LEU A 71 -2.10 7.42 -1.70
N THR A 72 -1.93 8.64 -2.18
CA THR A 72 -2.74 9.23 -3.26
C THR A 72 -1.91 9.24 -4.54
N PHE A 73 -2.52 8.98 -5.69
CA PHE A 73 -1.80 8.87 -6.95
C PHE A 73 -2.64 9.31 -8.14
N ARG A 74 -2.00 9.94 -9.14
CA ARG A 74 -2.58 10.20 -10.46
C ARG A 74 -1.55 9.94 -11.55
N PHE A 75 -1.95 9.20 -12.59
CA PHE A 75 -1.15 9.07 -13.82
C PHE A 75 -1.13 10.37 -14.62
N LEU A 76 0.01 10.70 -15.22
CA LEU A 76 0.10 11.85 -16.13
C LEU A 76 -0.48 11.54 -17.51
N GLU A 77 -0.38 10.29 -17.94
CA GLU A 77 -0.97 9.79 -19.17
C GLU A 77 -2.33 9.11 -18.90
N ALA A 78 -3.32 9.45 -19.71
CA ALA A 78 -4.64 8.84 -19.65
C ALA A 78 -4.70 7.53 -20.47
N GLY A 79 -5.69 6.69 -20.18
CA GLY A 79 -5.97 5.49 -20.98
C GLY A 79 -4.98 4.35 -20.76
N ARG A 80 -4.25 4.36 -19.64
CA ARG A 80 -3.42 3.22 -19.23
C ARG A 80 -4.30 1.97 -19.09
N ALA A 81 -3.76 0.85 -19.56
CA ALA A 81 -4.30 -0.46 -19.25
C ALA A 81 -3.21 -1.32 -18.61
N CYS A 82 -3.61 -2.20 -17.70
CA CYS A 82 -2.71 -3.21 -17.14
C CYS A 82 -3.43 -4.55 -17.01
N GLU A 83 -2.63 -5.61 -17.02
CA GLU A 83 -3.09 -6.95 -16.70
C GLU A 83 -2.65 -7.30 -15.28
N ILE A 84 -3.57 -7.81 -14.47
CA ILE A 84 -3.30 -8.16 -13.07
C ILE A 84 -3.67 -9.61 -12.79
N VAL A 85 -2.91 -10.23 -11.89
CA VAL A 85 -3.25 -11.49 -11.23
C VAL A 85 -3.96 -11.13 -9.93
N ALA A 86 -5.28 -10.98 -9.98
CA ALA A 86 -6.05 -10.56 -8.81
C ALA A 86 -6.31 -11.73 -7.85
N PRO A 87 -5.74 -11.73 -6.62
CA PRO A 87 -6.09 -12.70 -5.60
C PRO A 87 -7.61 -12.63 -5.33
N PRO A 88 -8.32 -13.76 -5.20
CA PRO A 88 -9.78 -13.76 -5.08
C PRO A 88 -10.33 -12.83 -4.00
N ALA A 89 -9.66 -12.77 -2.84
CA ALA A 89 -10.06 -11.91 -1.72
C ALA A 89 -9.96 -10.40 -2.03
N TYR A 90 -9.11 -10.00 -2.99
CA TYR A 90 -8.77 -8.60 -3.26
C TYR A 90 -9.24 -8.10 -4.64
N ARG A 91 -9.84 -8.97 -5.46
CA ARG A 91 -10.25 -8.65 -6.83
C ARG A 91 -11.11 -7.40 -6.92
N ASP A 92 -12.16 -7.30 -6.11
CA ASP A 92 -13.13 -6.21 -6.18
C ASP A 92 -12.51 -4.88 -5.72
N VAL A 93 -11.74 -4.89 -4.63
CA VAL A 93 -11.08 -3.68 -4.12
C VAL A 93 -9.98 -3.20 -5.07
N MET A 94 -9.21 -4.12 -5.68
CA MET A 94 -8.20 -3.76 -6.68
C MET A 94 -8.84 -3.15 -7.92
N THR A 95 -9.88 -3.79 -8.47
CA THR A 95 -10.59 -3.30 -9.66
C THR A 95 -11.23 -1.94 -9.41
N THR A 96 -11.84 -1.76 -8.22
CA THR A 96 -12.42 -0.46 -7.81
C THR A 96 -11.34 0.62 -7.72
N THR A 97 -10.17 0.29 -7.15
CA THR A 97 -9.05 1.23 -7.03
C THR A 97 -8.51 1.64 -8.40
N TYR A 98 -8.34 0.67 -9.32
CA TYR A 98 -7.92 0.97 -10.69
C TYR A 98 -8.95 1.77 -11.48
N GLY A 99 -10.25 1.51 -11.31
CA GLY A 99 -11.31 2.31 -11.91
C GLY A 99 -11.24 3.78 -11.48
N ARG A 100 -10.95 4.04 -10.20
CA ARG A 100 -10.73 5.41 -9.68
C ARG A 100 -9.49 6.07 -10.28
N LEU A 101 -8.45 5.28 -10.56
CA LEU A 101 -7.23 5.74 -11.25
C LEU A 101 -7.39 5.95 -12.75
N GLY A 102 -8.56 5.61 -13.33
CA GLY A 102 -8.78 5.68 -14.77
C GLY A 102 -7.99 4.64 -15.56
N VAL A 103 -7.64 3.51 -14.93
CA VAL A 103 -6.87 2.41 -15.54
C VAL A 103 -7.80 1.29 -15.95
N GLY A 104 -7.71 0.87 -17.21
CA GLY A 104 -8.38 -0.34 -17.70
C GLY A 104 -7.66 -1.59 -17.20
N VAL A 105 -8.38 -2.53 -16.59
CA VAL A 105 -7.78 -3.75 -16.02
C VAL A 105 -8.30 -4.98 -16.77
N SER A 106 -7.38 -5.84 -17.19
CA SER A 106 -7.68 -7.23 -17.55
C SER A 106 -7.19 -8.18 -16.47
N LEU A 107 -7.93 -9.26 -16.24
CA LEU A 107 -7.58 -10.27 -15.26
C LEU A 107 -6.83 -11.41 -15.95
N ARG A 108 -5.62 -11.69 -15.47
CA ARG A 108 -4.88 -12.90 -15.81
C ARG A 108 -5.25 -14.02 -14.84
N GLU A 109 -5.30 -15.25 -15.35
CA GLU A 109 -5.45 -16.42 -14.50
C GLU A 109 -4.23 -16.56 -13.57
N SER A 110 -4.49 -16.98 -12.34
CA SER A 110 -3.43 -17.35 -11.41
C SER A 110 -2.64 -18.54 -11.96
N GLY A 111 -1.31 -18.49 -11.84
CA GLY A 111 -0.44 -19.59 -12.22
C GLY A 111 0.29 -20.17 -11.02
N THR A 112 0.84 -21.36 -11.18
CA THR A 112 1.91 -21.81 -10.28
C THR A 112 3.17 -20.98 -10.58
N PRO A 113 3.91 -20.51 -9.56
CA PRO A 113 5.23 -19.93 -9.77
C PRO A 113 6.08 -20.80 -10.68
N THR A 114 6.66 -20.21 -11.73
CA THR A 114 7.60 -20.92 -12.61
C THR A 114 8.95 -21.15 -11.92
N GLU A 115 9.30 -20.24 -11.00
CA GLU A 115 10.55 -20.26 -10.28
C GLU A 115 10.43 -21.01 -8.95
N THR A 116 11.48 -21.71 -8.57
CA THR A 116 11.52 -22.39 -7.26
C THR A 116 11.84 -21.40 -6.13
N ARG A 117 12.70 -20.42 -6.42
CA ARG A 117 13.21 -19.47 -5.43
C ARG A 117 12.59 -18.10 -5.62
N SER A 118 12.11 -17.53 -4.53
CA SER A 118 11.69 -16.15 -4.43
C SER A 118 12.91 -15.23 -4.34
N MET A 119 12.77 -14.01 -4.82
CA MET A 119 13.77 -12.95 -4.65
C MET A 119 13.15 -11.84 -3.82
N THR A 120 13.75 -11.57 -2.66
CA THR A 120 13.23 -10.55 -1.73
C THR A 120 14.26 -9.49 -1.39
N SER A 121 13.75 -8.31 -1.05
CA SER A 121 14.52 -7.26 -0.39
C SER A 121 13.82 -6.84 0.90
N VAL A 122 14.62 -6.55 1.94
CA VAL A 122 14.14 -6.12 3.25
C VAL A 122 14.81 -4.82 3.67
N MET A 123 14.04 -3.95 4.33
CA MET A 123 14.52 -2.69 4.89
C MET A 123 13.75 -2.37 6.16
N VAL A 124 14.42 -1.82 7.17
CA VAL A 124 13.76 -1.20 8.33
C VAL A 124 14.30 0.22 8.48
N ASN A 125 13.41 1.19 8.54
CA ASN A 125 13.80 2.58 8.75
C ASN A 125 13.98 2.89 10.27
N PRO A 126 14.60 4.03 10.63
CA PRO A 126 14.80 4.41 12.04
C PRO A 126 13.50 4.60 12.85
N TRP A 127 12.35 4.65 12.19
CA TRP A 127 11.03 4.81 12.78
C TRP A 127 10.35 3.48 13.11
N GLY A 128 11.03 2.35 12.86
CA GLY A 128 10.47 1.02 13.08
C GLY A 128 9.42 0.64 12.03
N TYR A 129 9.53 1.18 10.81
CA TYR A 129 8.72 0.74 9.67
C TYR A 129 9.55 -0.20 8.79
N GLY A 130 9.13 -1.45 8.75
CA GLY A 130 9.72 -2.49 7.92
C GLY A 130 9.07 -2.54 6.53
N ARG A 131 9.86 -2.85 5.52
CA ARG A 131 9.41 -3.13 4.16
C ARG A 131 10.03 -4.46 3.71
N ILE A 132 9.17 -5.35 3.25
CA ILE A 132 9.53 -6.59 2.57
C ILE A 132 8.99 -6.46 1.14
N ARG A 133 9.86 -6.64 0.14
CA ARG A 133 9.44 -6.67 -1.26
C ARG A 133 9.80 -8.00 -1.88
N PHE A 134 8.82 -8.65 -2.48
CA PHE A 134 9.04 -9.76 -3.38
C PHE A 134 9.18 -9.19 -4.79
N GLU A 135 10.41 -9.21 -5.30
CA GLU A 135 10.72 -8.84 -6.68
C GLU A 135 10.35 -9.97 -7.65
N MET A 136 10.30 -11.20 -7.13
CA MET A 136 9.89 -12.40 -7.83
C MET A 136 9.35 -13.41 -6.82
N ILE A 137 8.21 -14.03 -7.14
CA ILE A 137 7.58 -15.03 -6.27
C ILE A 137 7.93 -16.43 -6.78
N GLY A 138 8.62 -17.21 -5.95
CA GLY A 138 8.90 -18.62 -6.18
C GLY A 138 8.00 -19.54 -5.35
N SER A 139 8.05 -20.85 -5.61
CA SER A 139 7.29 -21.84 -4.82
C SER A 139 7.69 -21.89 -3.34
N ASN A 140 8.89 -21.43 -2.99
CA ASN A 140 9.34 -21.29 -1.60
C ASN A 140 8.84 -20.02 -0.88
N ALA A 141 7.95 -19.22 -1.47
CA ALA A 141 7.55 -17.89 -0.96
C ALA A 141 7.11 -17.90 0.51
N SER A 142 6.48 -18.97 0.98
CA SER A 142 6.05 -19.07 2.39
C SER A 142 7.22 -19.14 3.38
N ILE A 143 8.27 -19.88 3.03
CA ILE A 143 9.50 -19.99 3.81
C ILE A 143 10.23 -18.64 3.78
N GLU A 144 10.38 -18.09 2.57
CA GLU A 144 11.05 -16.81 2.36
C GLU A 144 10.39 -15.67 3.13
N LEU A 145 9.05 -15.59 3.09
CA LEU A 145 8.30 -14.59 3.83
C LEU A 145 8.51 -14.74 5.34
N SER A 146 8.51 -15.97 5.86
CA SER A 146 8.73 -16.21 7.29
C SER A 146 10.11 -15.73 7.75
N GLN A 147 11.15 -15.96 6.93
CA GLN A 147 12.49 -15.46 7.21
C GLN A 147 12.54 -13.93 7.15
N ALA A 148 11.99 -13.32 6.10
CA ALA A 148 11.97 -11.88 5.94
C ALA A 148 11.21 -11.17 7.09
N VAL A 149 10.11 -11.75 7.57
CA VAL A 149 9.34 -11.26 8.73
C VAL A 149 10.18 -11.35 10.01
N SER A 150 10.91 -12.46 10.20
CA SER A 150 11.84 -12.61 11.33
C SER A 150 12.93 -11.53 11.28
N ASP A 151 13.50 -11.28 10.10
CA ASP A 151 14.59 -10.31 9.92
C ASP A 151 14.14 -8.88 10.27
N VAL A 152 13.03 -8.42 9.68
CA VAL A 152 12.52 -7.06 9.97
C VAL A 152 12.06 -6.91 11.42
N SER A 153 11.52 -7.97 12.02
CA SER A 153 11.14 -7.96 13.45
C SER A 153 12.37 -7.88 14.36
N GLY A 154 13.44 -8.63 14.05
CA GLY A 154 14.72 -8.59 14.76
C GLY A 154 15.41 -7.22 14.67
N LEU A 155 15.15 -6.48 13.59
CA LEU A 155 15.58 -5.09 13.41
C LEU A 155 14.67 -4.04 14.07
N GLY A 156 13.63 -4.46 14.79
CA GLY A 156 12.77 -3.58 15.58
C GLY A 156 11.58 -2.98 14.82
N ALA A 157 11.19 -3.55 13.68
CA ALA A 157 9.98 -3.12 12.98
C ALA A 157 8.73 -3.34 13.84
N ARG A 158 7.88 -2.30 13.92
CA ARG A 158 6.59 -2.31 14.62
C ARG A 158 5.40 -2.34 13.68
N ALA A 159 5.59 -1.83 12.47
CA ALA A 159 4.70 -2.01 11.34
C ALA A 159 5.53 -2.47 10.14
N VAL A 160 5.03 -3.43 9.39
CA VAL A 160 5.73 -4.05 8.26
C VAL A 160 4.83 -4.00 7.04
N GLN A 161 5.30 -3.41 5.95
CA GLN A 161 4.67 -3.48 4.64
C GLN A 161 5.28 -4.64 3.84
N LEU A 162 4.42 -5.43 3.21
CA LEU A 162 4.77 -6.41 2.20
C LEU A 162 4.32 -5.88 0.84
N SER A 163 5.18 -5.97 -0.17
CA SER A 163 4.84 -5.60 -1.55
C SER A 163 5.29 -6.64 -2.57
N ALA A 164 4.53 -6.78 -3.64
CA ALA A 164 4.85 -7.64 -4.79
C ALA A 164 4.16 -7.12 -6.05
N HIS A 165 4.67 -7.45 -7.23
CA HIS A 165 4.05 -7.01 -8.48
C HIS A 165 2.66 -7.60 -8.67
N VAL A 166 1.72 -6.79 -9.15
CA VAL A 166 0.32 -7.20 -9.36
C VAL A 166 0.14 -8.20 -10.49
N ASP A 167 1.11 -8.32 -11.39
CA ASP A 167 1.12 -9.17 -12.58
C ASP A 167 1.91 -10.49 -12.38
N ASP A 168 2.47 -10.71 -11.19
CA ASP A 168 3.19 -11.93 -10.85
C ASP A 168 2.21 -13.11 -10.69
N PRO A 169 2.37 -14.23 -11.43
CA PRO A 169 1.48 -15.38 -11.34
C PRO A 169 1.44 -16.03 -9.95
N GLY A 170 2.51 -15.92 -9.18
CA GLY A 170 2.62 -16.42 -7.80
C GLY A 170 1.95 -15.53 -6.76
N LEU A 171 1.40 -14.38 -7.13
CA LEU A 171 0.81 -13.44 -6.18
C LEU A 171 -0.25 -14.06 -5.25
N PRO A 172 -1.17 -14.93 -5.71
CA PRO A 172 -2.14 -15.58 -4.83
C PRO A 172 -1.49 -16.45 -3.76
N LEU A 173 -0.41 -17.18 -4.08
CA LEU A 173 0.34 -18.00 -3.12
C LEU A 173 0.95 -17.13 -2.02
N LEU A 174 1.59 -16.02 -2.42
CA LEU A 174 2.19 -15.08 -1.47
C LEU A 174 1.12 -14.47 -0.55
N VAL A 175 0.01 -14.01 -1.12
CA VAL A 175 -1.11 -13.41 -0.37
C VAL A 175 -1.67 -14.40 0.65
N GLU A 176 -1.92 -15.64 0.26
CA GLU A 176 -2.44 -16.67 1.16
C GLU A 176 -1.47 -16.94 2.32
N SER A 177 -0.17 -17.07 2.02
CA SER A 177 0.87 -17.23 3.05
C SER A 177 0.96 -16.02 3.97
N ALA A 178 0.90 -14.81 3.43
CA ALA A 178 0.98 -13.57 4.19
C ALA A 178 -0.22 -13.42 5.14
N ARG A 179 -1.43 -13.74 4.69
CA ARG A 179 -2.63 -13.73 5.53
C ARG A 179 -2.54 -14.65 6.73
N ARG A 180 -2.01 -15.87 6.56
CA ARG A 180 -1.74 -16.79 7.69
C ARG A 180 -0.72 -16.23 8.67
N GLN A 181 0.18 -15.38 8.20
CA GLN A 181 1.11 -14.64 9.04
C GLN A 181 0.51 -13.31 9.54
N GLY A 182 -0.80 -13.09 9.44
CA GLY A 182 -1.50 -11.90 9.94
C GLY A 182 -1.28 -10.62 9.13
N PHE A 183 -0.71 -10.72 7.93
CA PHE A 183 -0.72 -9.60 6.99
C PHE A 183 -2.12 -9.43 6.38
N PHE A 184 -2.49 -8.20 6.11
CA PHE A 184 -3.77 -7.82 5.51
C PHE A 184 -3.56 -6.80 4.40
N TYR A 185 -4.53 -6.66 3.52
CA TYR A 185 -4.50 -5.70 2.42
C TYR A 185 -4.34 -4.27 2.93
N CYS A 186 -3.51 -3.45 2.29
CA CYS A 186 -3.49 -2.01 2.56
C CYS A 186 -3.53 -1.12 1.32
N GLY A 187 -3.47 -1.67 0.11
CA GLY A 187 -3.73 -0.92 -1.11
C GLY A 187 -2.93 -1.34 -2.33
N LEU A 188 -2.80 -0.42 -3.27
CA LEU A 188 -1.97 -0.52 -4.46
C LEU A 188 -0.96 0.63 -4.48
N ALA A 189 0.23 0.37 -5.03
CA ALA A 189 1.22 1.39 -5.35
C ALA A 189 1.43 1.41 -6.88
N PRO A 190 0.73 2.30 -7.62
CA PRO A 190 0.80 2.34 -9.08
C PRO A 190 2.14 2.90 -9.55
N ALA A 191 2.84 2.19 -10.45
CA ALA A 191 4.15 2.57 -10.99
C ALA A 191 5.31 2.72 -9.96
N PHE A 192 5.23 2.08 -8.80
CA PHE A 192 6.27 2.15 -7.74
C PHE A 192 7.45 1.16 -7.92
N SER A 193 7.49 0.41 -9.02
CA SER A 193 8.61 -0.49 -9.35
C SER A 193 8.90 -0.41 -10.85
N GLU A 194 9.78 0.52 -11.25
CA GLU A 194 10.17 0.71 -12.66
C GLU A 194 8.95 0.84 -13.61
N GLY A 195 7.90 1.55 -13.17
CA GLY A 195 6.67 1.73 -13.94
C GLY A 195 5.65 0.59 -13.80
N ARG A 196 5.99 -0.50 -13.09
CA ARG A 196 5.07 -1.58 -12.68
C ARG A 196 4.38 -1.27 -11.38
N ASP A 197 3.18 -1.83 -11.21
CA ASP A 197 2.34 -1.61 -10.05
C ASP A 197 2.59 -2.69 -8.99
N LEU A 198 2.46 -2.32 -7.72
CA LEU A 198 2.61 -3.23 -6.59
C LEU A 198 1.29 -3.41 -5.84
N LEU A 199 0.99 -4.64 -5.46
CA LEU A 199 0.07 -4.93 -4.36
C LEU A 199 0.76 -4.58 -3.05
N LEU A 200 0.04 -3.91 -2.15
CA LEU A 200 0.50 -3.65 -0.80
C LEU A 200 -0.34 -4.44 0.23
N MET A 201 0.37 -5.17 1.07
CA MET A 201 -0.15 -5.74 2.31
C MET A 201 0.65 -5.21 3.49
N GLN A 202 0.16 -5.35 4.70
CA GLN A 202 0.90 -4.98 5.88
C GLN A 202 0.52 -5.78 7.12
N HIS A 203 1.40 -5.74 8.12
CA HIS A 203 1.18 -6.21 9.47
C HIS A 203 1.54 -5.08 10.45
N VAL A 204 0.75 -4.92 11.51
CA VAL A 204 1.01 -3.95 12.58
C VAL A 204 1.03 -4.71 13.90
N SER A 205 2.12 -4.57 14.66
CA SER A 205 2.33 -5.29 15.92
C SER A 205 1.75 -4.57 17.14
N GLU A 206 1.44 -3.28 17.00
CA GLU A 206 0.88 -2.43 18.05
C GLU A 206 -0.62 -2.21 17.82
N PRO A 207 -1.41 -1.95 18.89
CA PRO A 207 -2.81 -1.56 18.75
C PRO A 207 -2.96 -0.32 17.88
N LEU A 208 -3.95 -0.35 16.98
CA LEU A 208 -4.30 0.76 16.10
C LEU A 208 -5.80 0.73 15.86
N ASP A 209 -6.45 1.84 16.17
CA ASP A 209 -7.86 2.09 15.92
C ASP A 209 -8.03 2.87 14.61
N VAL A 210 -8.69 2.23 13.63
CA VAL A 210 -8.97 2.81 12.31
C VAL A 210 -10.05 3.90 12.41
N THR A 211 -10.86 3.92 13.47
CA THR A 211 -11.91 4.93 13.67
C THR A 211 -11.35 6.30 14.08
N GLU A 212 -10.13 6.33 14.61
CA GLU A 212 -9.39 7.55 14.94
C GLU A 212 -8.77 8.25 13.70
N LEU A 213 -8.83 7.62 12.52
CA LEU A 213 -8.32 8.21 11.29
C LEU A 213 -9.27 9.28 10.75
N GLN A 214 -8.77 10.49 10.49
CA GLN A 214 -9.51 11.53 9.79
C GLN A 214 -9.38 11.32 8.28
N LEU A 215 -10.47 10.85 7.65
CA LEU A 215 -10.52 10.51 6.23
C LEU A 215 -11.50 11.44 5.48
N PHE A 216 -11.03 12.06 4.41
CA PHE A 216 -11.78 13.11 3.72
C PHE A 216 -12.96 12.59 2.89
N THR A 217 -12.76 11.57 2.07
CA THR A 217 -13.77 11.08 1.12
C THR A 217 -14.44 9.80 1.62
N ASP A 218 -15.67 9.56 1.19
CA ASP A 218 -16.38 8.32 1.52
C ASP A 218 -15.71 7.11 0.88
N GLN A 219 -15.14 7.29 -0.31
CA GLN A 219 -14.32 6.30 -1.01
C GLN A 219 -13.12 5.84 -0.18
N THR A 220 -12.46 6.74 0.54
CA THR A 220 -11.34 6.41 1.42
C THR A 220 -11.82 5.73 2.71
N LYS A 221 -12.99 6.12 3.25
CA LYS A 221 -13.60 5.43 4.39
C LYS A 221 -14.03 4.00 4.06
N GLU A 222 -14.59 3.78 2.86
CA GLU A 222 -14.93 2.45 2.36
C GLU A 222 -13.69 1.55 2.26
N LEU A 223 -12.59 2.10 1.74
CA LEU A 223 -11.30 1.41 1.67
C LEU A 223 -10.78 1.08 3.08
N ALA A 224 -10.83 2.03 4.03
CA ALA A 224 -10.44 1.79 5.41
C ALA A 224 -11.30 0.69 6.07
N ALA A 225 -12.61 0.69 5.83
CA ALA A 225 -13.50 -0.34 6.34
C ALA A 225 -13.20 -1.72 5.73
N PHE A 226 -12.82 -1.79 4.45
CA PHE A 226 -12.35 -3.02 3.84
C PHE A 226 -11.05 -3.52 4.48
N ILE A 227 -10.06 -2.64 4.61
CA ILE A 227 -8.76 -2.94 5.23
C ILE A 227 -8.95 -3.48 6.66
N GLU A 228 -9.85 -2.87 7.44
CA GLU A 228 -10.12 -3.31 8.81
C GLU A 228 -10.78 -4.69 8.87
N ARG A 229 -11.78 -4.97 8.01
CA ARG A 229 -12.37 -6.31 7.89
C ARG A 229 -11.32 -7.35 7.50
N ASP A 230 -10.43 -6.97 6.58
CA ASP A 230 -9.37 -7.86 6.13
C ASP A 230 -8.34 -8.15 7.24
N ARG A 231 -7.99 -7.12 8.02
CA ARG A 231 -7.11 -7.22 9.19
C ARG A 231 -7.69 -8.17 10.24
N GLN A 232 -8.96 -8.02 10.59
CA GLN A 232 -9.64 -8.90 11.54
C GLN A 232 -9.70 -10.34 11.04
N SER A 233 -9.99 -10.54 9.75
CA SER A 233 -9.98 -11.87 9.12
C SER A 233 -8.59 -12.50 9.16
N ALA A 234 -7.53 -11.77 8.79
CA ALA A 234 -6.16 -12.29 8.81
C ALA A 234 -5.68 -12.63 10.24
N GLN A 235 -6.07 -11.83 11.23
CA GLN A 235 -5.77 -12.12 12.64
C GLN A 235 -6.44 -13.40 13.15
N SER A 236 -7.63 -13.75 12.64
CA SER A 236 -8.32 -14.99 12.99
C SER A 236 -7.71 -16.26 12.36
N LEU A 237 -6.80 -16.11 11.40
CA LEU A 237 -6.09 -17.22 10.75
C LEU A 237 -4.76 -17.59 11.44
N ARG A 238 -4.29 -16.75 12.38
CA ARG A 238 -3.12 -17.01 13.21
C ARG A 238 -3.48 -17.93 14.37
#